data_AF-A0A518K134-F1
#
_entry.id   AF-A0A518K134-F1
#
_cell.length_a   1.000
_cell.length_b   1.000
_cell.length_c   1.000
_cell.angle_alpha   90.00
_cell.angle_beta   90.00
_cell.angle_gamma   90.00
#
_symmetry.space_group_name_H-M   'P 1'
#
loop_
_entity.id
_entity.type
_entity.pdbx_description
1 polymer ?
#
loop_
_entity_poly.entity_id
_entity_poly.type
_entity_poly.pdbx_seq_one_letter_code
_entity_poly.pdbx_strand_id
1 'polypeptide(L)'
;MLTNLNITRRFHSGDTNWRSPAVTVAVIYVALTVGTILGACRADADDEAAISRLPAGSLVSANGLEGWSDLVLVATPDVTGGEVSGVSQVVLRYAEMFTTVIAADVHQVQGEHRLQRVGIGMAVADGENFRIVSDQDGAAGLGMIGAQVLQAAEQSLDHLTVALRLATAIVIDSPALVAVDKRHEKVVARHLIWVQPKSGLVSSAVWFIRGGEPAEVVDGQGMFLPENFRETRHLHVDVGEFFLGIPGPKAFAMQGLPRGKPFPLAAPHAAAACATPLTIDDFRALAQYLSEAARHQ
;
A
#
# COMPACT_ATOMS: atom_id res chain seq x y z
N MET A 1 2.62 -45.20 -28.09
CA MET A 1 1.76 -44.15 -28.67
C MET A 1 1.25 -43.32 -27.50
N LEU A 2 2.00 -42.28 -27.13
CA LEU A 2 1.73 -41.36 -26.03
C LEU A 2 1.77 -39.96 -26.64
N THR A 3 0.71 -39.18 -26.46
CA THR A 3 0.69 -37.77 -26.87
C THR A 3 0.13 -36.93 -25.73
N ASN A 4 0.99 -36.09 -25.18
CA ASN A 4 0.70 -35.05 -24.21
C ASN A 4 -0.14 -33.93 -24.84
N LEU A 5 -1.11 -33.40 -24.10
CA LEU A 5 -1.81 -32.16 -24.42
C LEU A 5 -1.48 -31.12 -23.35
N ASN A 6 -0.63 -30.17 -23.73
CA ASN A 6 -0.37 -28.93 -23.03
C ASN A 6 -1.62 -28.04 -23.07
N ILE A 7 -2.07 -27.55 -21.91
CA ILE A 7 -3.06 -26.47 -21.82
C ILE A 7 -2.35 -25.23 -21.28
N THR A 8 -1.99 -24.33 -22.19
CA THR A 8 -1.53 -22.98 -21.91
C THR A 8 -2.77 -22.10 -21.70
N ARG A 9 -3.01 -21.57 -20.50
CA ARG A 9 -4.02 -20.52 -20.30
C ARG A 9 -3.38 -19.14 -20.49
N ARG A 10 -3.79 -18.47 -21.56
CA ARG A 10 -3.53 -17.03 -21.81
C ARG A 10 -4.40 -16.20 -20.87
N PHE A 11 -3.78 -15.38 -20.02
CA PHE A 11 -4.44 -14.22 -19.43
C PHE A 11 -4.63 -13.16 -20.53
N HIS A 12 -5.85 -12.66 -20.67
CA HIS A 12 -6.14 -11.50 -21.53
C HIS A 12 -5.58 -10.24 -20.87
N SER A 13 -4.68 -9.54 -21.56
CA SER A 13 -4.25 -8.19 -21.20
C SER A 13 -5.36 -7.21 -21.55
N GLY A 14 -5.89 -6.49 -20.55
CA GLY A 14 -6.57 -5.23 -20.78
C GLY A 14 -5.51 -4.16 -21.01
N ASP A 15 -5.46 -3.61 -22.22
CA ASP A 15 -4.57 -2.51 -22.59
C ASP A 15 -4.89 -1.26 -21.77
N THR A 16 -4.18 -1.10 -20.66
CA THR A 16 -4.05 0.17 -19.96
C THR A 16 -2.88 0.91 -20.61
N ASN A 17 -3.05 2.19 -20.92
CA ASN A 17 -2.13 2.93 -21.78
C ASN A 17 -0.90 3.39 -20.96
N TRP A 18 0.06 2.48 -20.74
CA TRP A 18 1.20 2.65 -19.80
C TRP A 18 2.38 3.47 -20.33
N ARG A 19 2.26 4.12 -21.48
CA ARG A 19 3.36 4.87 -22.10
C ARG A 19 3.39 6.32 -21.61
N SER A 20 3.75 6.54 -20.35
CA SER A 20 4.12 7.86 -19.84
C SER A 20 5.64 7.91 -19.57
N PRO A 21 6.42 8.80 -20.23
CA PRO A 21 7.84 9.02 -19.94
C PRO A 21 8.13 9.56 -18.52
N ALA A 22 7.08 9.78 -17.71
CA ALA A 22 7.12 10.32 -16.36
C ALA A 22 7.83 9.40 -15.34
N VAL A 23 7.64 8.07 -15.44
CA VAL A 23 8.21 7.09 -14.50
C VAL A 23 9.74 6.99 -14.65
N THR A 24 10.25 7.13 -15.86
CA THR A 24 11.68 7.04 -16.20
C THR A 24 12.45 8.27 -15.70
N VAL A 25 11.88 9.47 -15.77
CA VAL A 25 12.53 10.74 -15.37
C VAL A 25 12.52 10.94 -13.84
N ALA A 26 11.53 10.37 -13.16
CA ALA A 26 11.28 10.51 -11.73
C ALA A 26 12.44 10.09 -10.83
N VAL A 27 12.92 8.89 -11.08
CA VAL A 27 13.77 8.20 -10.12
C VAL A 27 15.26 8.51 -10.36
N ILE A 28 15.61 8.95 -11.59
CA ILE A 28 16.95 9.51 -11.91
C ILE A 28 17.30 10.67 -10.97
N TYR A 29 16.31 11.51 -10.64
CA TYR A 29 16.53 12.66 -9.78
C TYR A 29 16.73 12.28 -8.31
N VAL A 30 16.07 11.23 -7.81
CA VAL A 30 16.28 10.73 -6.44
C VAL A 30 17.71 10.23 -6.25
N ALA A 31 18.30 9.58 -7.26
CA ALA A 31 19.70 9.13 -7.20
C ALA A 31 20.73 10.28 -7.35
N LEU A 32 20.39 11.34 -8.09
CA LEU A 32 21.30 12.47 -8.35
C LEU A 32 21.26 13.59 -7.28
N THR A 33 20.12 13.83 -6.62
CA THR A 33 20.04 14.82 -5.53
C THR A 33 20.67 14.31 -4.23
N VAL A 34 20.67 13.00 -4.00
CA VAL A 34 21.41 12.36 -2.91
C VAL A 34 22.94 12.54 -3.08
N GLY A 35 23.42 12.80 -4.30
CA GLY A 35 24.83 13.04 -4.59
C GLY A 35 25.30 14.48 -4.45
N THR A 36 24.42 15.47 -4.24
CA THR A 36 24.81 16.90 -4.24
C THR A 36 24.22 17.76 -3.12
N ILE A 37 23.30 17.24 -2.28
CA ILE A 37 22.83 17.94 -1.08
C ILE A 37 23.48 17.32 0.16
N LEU A 38 24.76 17.62 0.36
CA LEU A 38 25.41 17.60 1.70
C LEU A 38 25.08 18.90 2.48
N GLY A 39 23.93 19.50 2.20
CA GLY A 39 23.41 20.67 2.89
C GLY A 39 22.44 20.23 3.98
N ALA A 40 22.97 20.04 5.19
CA ALA A 40 22.24 19.90 6.44
C ALA A 40 21.04 18.93 6.43
N CYS A 41 21.28 17.70 6.91
CA CYS A 41 20.26 16.94 7.64
C CYS A 41 19.86 17.74 8.89
N ARG A 42 19.05 18.78 8.71
CA ARG A 42 18.28 19.35 9.79
C ARG A 42 17.00 18.52 9.80
N ALA A 43 16.91 17.61 10.77
CA ALA A 43 15.61 17.25 11.30
C ALA A 43 15.02 18.57 11.83
N ASP A 44 14.29 19.30 10.97
CA ASP A 44 13.53 20.44 11.44
C ASP A 44 12.48 19.86 12.38
N ALA A 45 12.70 20.15 13.65
CA ALA A 45 11.85 19.82 14.76
C ALA A 45 10.55 20.60 14.64
N ASP A 46 9.64 20.10 13.82
CA ASP A 46 8.20 20.38 13.86
C ASP A 46 7.47 19.19 13.23
N ASP A 47 7.80 17.98 13.69
CA ASP A 47 7.34 16.71 13.13
C ASP A 47 5.88 16.44 13.59
N GLU A 48 4.96 17.25 13.06
CA GLU A 48 3.55 16.88 12.92
C GLU A 48 3.55 15.46 12.32
N ALA A 49 2.87 14.52 12.99
CA ALA A 49 3.07 13.08 12.77
C ALA A 49 3.24 12.73 11.27
N ALA A 50 4.42 12.19 10.93
CA ALA A 50 4.83 11.89 9.55
C ALA A 50 3.77 11.10 8.76
N ILE A 51 2.95 10.32 9.48
CA ILE A 51 1.68 9.75 9.04
C ILE A 51 0.57 10.36 9.89
N SER A 52 -0.45 10.90 9.24
CA SER A 52 -1.64 11.46 9.89
C SER A 52 -2.88 10.66 9.54
N ARG A 53 -3.91 10.74 10.39
CA ARG A 53 -5.23 10.20 10.08
C ARG A 53 -5.93 11.10 9.07
N LEU A 54 -6.54 10.50 8.06
CA LEU A 54 -7.41 11.25 7.15
C LEU A 54 -8.64 11.77 7.93
N PRO A 55 -9.05 13.04 7.75
CA PRO A 55 -10.17 13.59 8.51
C PRO A 55 -11.49 12.88 8.16
N ALA A 56 -12.26 12.49 9.17
CA ALA A 56 -13.58 11.91 8.95
C ALA A 56 -14.49 12.89 8.19
N GLY A 57 -15.40 12.33 7.38
CA GLY A 57 -16.29 13.10 6.52
C GLY A 57 -15.67 13.56 5.20
N SER A 58 -14.35 13.49 5.03
CA SER A 58 -13.67 13.84 3.78
C SER A 58 -14.15 12.97 2.62
N LEU A 59 -14.40 13.59 1.46
CA LEU A 59 -14.87 12.90 0.27
C LEU A 59 -13.68 12.49 -0.62
N VAL A 60 -13.58 11.19 -0.88
CA VAL A 60 -12.67 10.62 -1.88
C VAL A 60 -13.45 10.44 -3.18
N SER A 61 -13.23 11.34 -4.12
CA SER A 61 -13.89 11.34 -5.44
C SER A 61 -12.94 10.87 -6.54
N ALA A 62 -13.44 10.66 -7.75
CA ALA A 62 -12.60 10.36 -8.91
C ALA A 62 -11.46 11.36 -9.13
N ASN A 63 -11.65 12.63 -8.72
CA ASN A 63 -10.69 13.71 -8.86
C ASN A 63 -9.65 13.77 -7.73
N GLY A 64 -9.75 12.90 -6.72
CA GLY A 64 -8.84 12.87 -5.57
C GLY A 64 -9.56 13.05 -4.23
N LEU A 65 -8.81 13.47 -3.22
CA LEU A 65 -9.26 13.71 -1.86
C LEU A 65 -9.11 15.19 -1.51
N GLU A 66 -10.17 15.82 -1.04
CA GLU A 66 -10.16 17.24 -0.67
C GLU A 66 -9.11 17.54 0.42
N GLY A 67 -8.32 18.60 0.22
CA GLY A 67 -7.27 19.00 1.15
C GLY A 67 -5.95 18.21 1.02
N TRP A 68 -5.85 17.32 0.02
CA TRP A 68 -4.66 16.54 -0.29
C TRP A 68 -4.25 16.75 -1.75
N SER A 69 -2.95 16.82 -2.04
CA SER A 69 -2.47 17.01 -3.41
C SER A 69 -2.65 15.75 -4.26
N ASP A 70 -2.46 14.57 -3.66
CA ASP A 70 -2.39 13.31 -4.39
C ASP A 70 -3.10 12.17 -3.65
N LEU A 71 -3.87 11.38 -4.40
CA LEU A 71 -4.38 10.09 -3.93
C LEU A 71 -3.37 8.99 -4.30
N VAL A 72 -2.90 8.25 -3.30
CA VAL A 72 -1.89 7.21 -3.49
C VAL A 72 -2.55 5.84 -3.70
N LEU A 73 -3.54 5.51 -2.87
CA LEU A 73 -4.22 4.21 -2.91
C LEU A 73 -5.65 4.34 -2.42
N VAL A 74 -6.57 3.67 -3.11
CA VAL A 74 -7.91 3.29 -2.62
C VAL A 74 -8.05 1.79 -2.81
N ALA A 75 -7.99 1.03 -1.71
CA ALA A 75 -8.04 -0.42 -1.73
C ALA A 75 -9.39 -0.92 -1.20
N THR A 76 -10.31 -1.22 -2.12
CA THR A 76 -11.65 -1.71 -1.77
C THR A 76 -11.62 -3.23 -1.59
N PRO A 77 -11.89 -3.77 -0.39
CA PRO A 77 -11.87 -5.22 -0.14
C PRO A 77 -12.98 -5.95 -0.90
N ASP A 78 -12.69 -7.19 -1.29
CA ASP A 78 -13.62 -8.10 -1.98
C ASP A 78 -13.25 -9.56 -1.65
N VAL A 79 -14.14 -10.31 -1.00
CA VAL A 79 -13.87 -11.67 -0.51
C VAL A 79 -14.19 -12.68 -1.60
N THR A 80 -13.18 -13.03 -2.40
CA THR A 80 -13.37 -13.84 -3.61
C THR A 80 -12.78 -15.24 -3.54
N GLY A 81 -11.89 -15.53 -2.59
CA GLY A 81 -11.18 -16.81 -2.53
C GLY A 81 -11.26 -17.49 -1.17
N GLY A 82 -10.88 -18.77 -1.16
CA GLY A 82 -11.02 -19.63 0.01
C GLY A 82 -12.43 -20.18 0.15
N GLU A 83 -12.88 -20.38 1.38
CA GLU A 83 -14.12 -21.07 1.73
C GLU A 83 -15.34 -20.12 1.82
N VAL A 84 -15.50 -19.24 0.83
CA VAL A 84 -16.51 -18.16 0.83
C VAL A 84 -17.93 -18.66 1.09
N SER A 85 -18.31 -19.81 0.52
CA SER A 85 -19.64 -20.41 0.71
C SER A 85 -19.91 -20.90 2.14
N GLY A 86 -18.88 -21.05 2.97
CA GLY A 86 -18.98 -21.45 4.38
C GLY A 86 -19.24 -20.28 5.33
N VAL A 87 -19.29 -19.04 4.82
CA VAL A 87 -19.38 -17.83 5.63
C VAL A 87 -20.73 -17.14 5.41
N SER A 88 -21.30 -16.61 6.49
CA SER A 88 -22.57 -15.87 6.38
C SER A 88 -22.40 -14.58 5.57
N GLN A 89 -23.44 -14.21 4.82
CA GLN A 89 -23.46 -12.97 4.03
C GLN A 89 -23.24 -11.71 4.88
N VAL A 90 -23.68 -11.74 6.14
CA VAL A 90 -23.45 -10.63 7.08
C VAL A 90 -21.97 -10.45 7.38
N VAL A 91 -21.23 -11.54 7.59
CA VAL A 91 -19.78 -11.47 7.84
C VAL A 91 -19.03 -11.00 6.59
N LEU A 92 -19.37 -11.54 5.42
CA LEU A 92 -18.76 -11.09 4.15
C LEU A 92 -18.98 -9.59 3.93
N ARG A 93 -20.21 -9.11 4.14
CA ARG A 93 -20.54 -7.68 4.05
C ARG A 93 -19.67 -6.81 4.96
N TYR A 94 -19.36 -7.25 6.18
CA TYR A 94 -18.50 -6.48 7.08
C TYR A 94 -17.01 -6.55 6.69
N ALA A 95 -16.54 -7.70 6.21
CA ALA A 95 -15.18 -7.85 5.70
C ALA A 95 -14.91 -6.96 4.48
N GLU A 96 -15.95 -6.69 3.69
CA GLU A 96 -15.91 -5.85 2.49
C GLU A 96 -16.26 -4.38 2.74
N MET A 97 -16.63 -4.02 3.96
CA MET A 97 -17.24 -2.72 4.25
C MET A 97 -16.26 -1.54 4.16
N PHE A 98 -15.03 -1.72 4.64
CA PHE A 98 -14.10 -0.62 4.85
C PHE A 98 -12.97 -0.65 3.83
N THR A 99 -12.90 0.40 3.04
CA THR A 99 -11.85 0.66 2.05
C THR A 99 -10.69 1.39 2.71
N THR A 100 -9.46 0.92 2.51
CA THR A 100 -8.26 1.64 2.97
C THR A 100 -7.90 2.73 1.97
N VAL A 101 -7.62 3.93 2.46
CA VAL A 101 -7.23 5.09 1.65
C VAL A 101 -5.89 5.63 2.11
N ILE A 102 -4.99 5.86 1.17
CA ILE A 102 -3.69 6.53 1.39
C ILE A 102 -3.64 7.76 0.50
N ALA A 103 -3.27 8.91 1.05
CA ALA A 103 -3.06 10.16 0.34
C ALA A 103 -1.71 10.78 0.70
N ALA A 104 -1.17 11.59 -0.20
CA ALA A 104 0.06 12.34 0.00
C ALA A 104 -0.21 13.83 -0.17
N ASP A 105 0.50 14.63 0.61
CA ASP A 105 0.44 16.09 0.54
C ASP A 105 1.81 16.62 0.15
N VAL A 106 1.88 17.25 -1.02
CA VAL A 106 3.10 17.73 -1.65
C VAL A 106 3.08 19.25 -1.74
N HIS A 107 4.08 19.87 -1.12
CA HIS A 107 4.23 21.31 -1.12
C HIS A 107 5.52 21.73 -1.82
N GLN A 108 5.51 22.89 -2.47
CA GLN A 108 6.72 23.50 -2.99
C GLN A 108 7.40 24.35 -1.91
N VAL A 109 8.64 23.99 -1.58
CA VAL A 109 9.48 24.67 -0.58
C VAL A 109 10.78 25.07 -1.25
N GLN A 110 11.08 26.38 -1.27
CA GLN A 110 12.29 26.94 -1.90
C GLN A 110 12.48 26.51 -3.37
N GLY A 111 11.37 26.36 -4.11
CA GLY A 111 11.39 25.97 -5.53
C GLY A 111 11.39 24.47 -5.79
N GLU A 112 11.50 23.62 -4.76
CA GLU A 112 11.45 22.16 -4.89
C GLU A 112 10.20 21.58 -4.21
N HIS A 113 9.61 20.55 -4.81
CA HIS A 113 8.51 19.82 -4.23
C HIS A 113 9.00 18.84 -3.17
N ARG A 114 8.33 18.85 -2.01
CA ARG A 114 8.64 18.01 -0.85
C ARG A 114 7.38 17.31 -0.37
N LEU A 115 7.57 16.12 0.18
CA LEU A 115 6.50 15.34 0.79
C LEU A 115 6.27 15.89 2.20
N GLN A 116 5.18 16.63 2.39
CA GLN A 116 4.86 17.29 3.65
C GLN A 116 4.28 16.28 4.64
N ARG A 117 3.32 15.47 4.21
CA ARG A 117 2.69 14.44 5.04
C ARG A 117 2.07 13.34 4.20
N VAL A 118 1.84 12.20 4.83
CA VAL A 118 1.00 11.12 4.30
C VAL A 118 -0.19 10.94 5.20
N GLY A 119 -1.35 10.76 4.59
CA GLY A 119 -2.61 10.51 5.26
C GLY A 119 -3.03 9.06 5.03
N ILE A 120 -3.50 8.39 6.09
CA ILE A 120 -4.13 7.08 5.99
C ILE A 120 -5.45 7.05 6.75
N GLY A 121 -6.46 6.40 6.17
CA GLY A 121 -7.77 6.29 6.79
C GLY A 121 -8.61 5.14 6.24
N MET A 122 -9.73 4.91 6.91
CA MET A 122 -10.76 3.98 6.46
C MET A 122 -11.90 4.76 5.82
N ALA A 123 -12.48 4.21 4.77
CA ALA A 123 -13.58 4.82 4.05
C ALA A 123 -14.71 3.81 3.82
N VAL A 124 -15.93 4.33 3.66
CA VAL A 124 -17.09 3.55 3.21
C VAL A 124 -17.60 4.10 1.89
N ALA A 125 -18.26 3.25 1.11
CA ALA A 125 -18.88 3.68 -0.14
C ALA A 125 -19.94 4.77 0.11
N ASP A 126 -19.92 5.80 -0.72
CA ASP A 126 -20.87 6.94 -0.73
C ASP A 126 -21.26 7.22 -2.20
N GLY A 127 -22.19 6.41 -2.72
CA GLY A 127 -22.51 6.38 -4.14
C GLY A 127 -21.34 5.87 -4.98
N GLU A 128 -20.89 6.68 -5.94
CA GLU A 128 -19.69 6.41 -6.76
C GLU A 128 -18.38 6.85 -6.08
N ASN A 129 -18.48 7.53 -4.94
CA ASN A 129 -17.35 8.05 -4.18
C ASN A 129 -17.14 7.22 -2.91
N PHE A 130 -16.15 7.61 -2.11
CA PHE A 130 -15.98 7.09 -0.76
C PHE A 130 -15.94 8.25 0.23
N ARG A 131 -16.37 7.98 1.47
CA ARG A 131 -16.29 8.93 2.57
C ARG A 131 -15.39 8.37 3.65
N ILE A 132 -14.39 9.15 4.08
CA ILE A 132 -13.54 8.80 5.22
C ILE A 132 -14.41 8.73 6.48
N VAL A 133 -14.22 7.68 7.28
CA VAL A 133 -14.93 7.43 8.53
C VAL A 133 -13.93 7.22 9.65
N SER A 134 -14.34 7.57 10.87
CA SER A 134 -13.59 7.31 12.09
C SER A 134 -14.52 6.90 13.22
N ASP A 135 -14.05 6.02 14.10
CA ASP A 135 -14.74 5.58 15.31
C ASP A 135 -14.90 6.73 16.31
N GLN A 136 -13.98 7.70 16.31
CA GLN A 136 -13.97 8.86 17.20
C GLN A 136 -15.04 9.89 16.84
N ASP A 137 -15.28 10.08 15.55
CA ASP A 137 -16.21 11.11 15.03
C ASP A 137 -17.65 10.60 14.85
N GLY A 138 -17.90 9.37 15.31
CA GLY A 138 -19.20 8.71 15.24
C GLY A 138 -19.39 7.97 13.93
N ALA A 139 -19.61 6.66 14.04
CA ALA A 139 -19.92 5.72 12.97
C ALA A 139 -21.33 5.91 12.39
N ALA A 140 -21.73 7.14 12.05
CA ALA A 140 -23.09 7.50 11.66
C ALA A 140 -23.59 6.60 10.52
N GLY A 141 -24.58 5.75 10.83
CA GLY A 141 -25.19 4.82 9.87
C GLY A 141 -24.59 3.39 9.83
N LEU A 142 -23.52 3.09 10.58
CA LEU A 142 -22.88 1.76 10.55
C LEU A 142 -23.49 0.73 11.52
N GLY A 143 -24.31 1.18 12.48
CA GLY A 143 -24.82 0.33 13.55
C GLY A 143 -23.72 -0.18 14.50
N MET A 144 -24.09 -0.98 15.50
CA MET A 144 -23.15 -1.42 16.55
C MET A 144 -22.02 -2.33 16.02
N ILE A 145 -22.37 -3.30 15.16
CA ILE A 145 -21.38 -4.23 14.61
C ILE A 145 -20.44 -3.51 13.63
N GLY A 146 -20.97 -2.66 12.76
CA GLY A 146 -20.15 -1.85 11.86
C GLY A 146 -19.19 -0.93 12.62
N ALA A 147 -19.61 -0.36 13.75
CA ALA A 147 -18.75 0.44 14.61
C ALA A 147 -17.60 -0.38 15.23
N GLN A 148 -17.86 -1.62 15.67
CA GLN A 148 -16.81 -2.51 16.18
C GLN A 148 -15.80 -2.90 15.10
N VAL A 149 -16.28 -3.18 13.89
CA VAL A 149 -15.41 -3.51 12.75
C VAL A 149 -14.59 -2.28 12.32
N LEU A 150 -15.19 -1.09 12.30
CA LEU A 150 -14.46 0.17 12.04
C LEU A 150 -13.36 0.39 13.08
N GLN A 151 -13.68 0.26 14.36
CA GLN A 151 -12.71 0.40 15.44
C GLN A 151 -11.54 -0.58 15.29
N ALA A 152 -11.82 -1.86 15.00
CA ALA A 152 -10.76 -2.85 14.77
C ALA A 152 -9.91 -2.50 13.53
N ALA A 153 -10.53 -2.00 12.47
CA ALA A 153 -9.81 -1.56 11.28
C ALA A 153 -8.94 -0.33 11.56
N GLU A 154 -9.41 0.65 12.33
CA GLU A 154 -8.61 1.81 12.70
C GLU A 154 -7.49 1.50 13.69
N GLN A 155 -7.72 0.60 14.66
CA GLN A 155 -6.68 0.09 15.55
C GLN A 155 -5.55 -0.59 14.76
N SER A 156 -5.86 -1.27 13.66
CA SER A 156 -4.83 -1.88 12.82
C SER A 156 -3.84 -0.84 12.26
N LEU A 157 -4.32 0.38 12.01
CA LEU A 157 -3.52 1.48 11.49
C LEU A 157 -2.67 2.15 12.60
N ASP A 158 -2.93 1.90 13.89
CA ASP A 158 -2.06 2.33 15.00
C ASP A 158 -0.76 1.51 15.07
N HIS A 159 -0.72 0.37 14.37
CA HIS A 159 0.47 -0.49 14.28
C HIS A 159 1.36 -0.19 13.08
N LEU A 160 1.06 0.87 12.33
CA LEU A 160 1.93 1.36 11.26
C LEU A 160 3.20 1.95 11.86
N THR A 161 4.33 1.67 11.23
CA THR A 161 5.61 2.29 11.61
C THR A 161 6.24 2.98 10.43
N VAL A 162 6.91 4.10 10.70
CA VAL A 162 7.73 4.79 9.70
C VAL A 162 9.13 4.18 9.74
N ALA A 163 9.46 3.38 8.73
CA ALA A 163 10.78 2.76 8.63
C ALA A 163 11.86 3.78 8.22
N LEU A 164 11.47 4.80 7.43
CA LEU A 164 12.34 5.90 7.02
C LEU A 164 11.50 7.12 6.63
N ARG A 165 11.93 8.32 7.00
CA ARG A 165 11.39 9.59 6.49
C ARG A 165 12.51 10.47 5.95
N LEU A 166 12.29 10.99 4.73
CA LEU A 166 13.11 11.99 4.06
C LEU A 166 12.21 13.15 3.61
N ALA A 167 12.82 14.25 3.14
CA ALA A 167 12.08 15.40 2.62
C ALA A 167 11.20 15.06 1.40
N THR A 168 11.56 14.02 0.63
CA THR A 168 10.88 13.66 -0.62
C THR A 168 10.39 12.22 -0.64
N ALA A 169 10.53 11.48 0.47
CA ALA A 169 10.15 10.07 0.51
C ALA A 169 9.79 9.64 1.94
N ILE A 170 8.90 8.65 2.03
CA ILE A 170 8.59 7.94 3.26
C ILE A 170 8.48 6.45 2.98
N VAL A 171 8.98 5.64 3.91
CA VAL A 171 8.78 4.19 3.94
C VAL A 171 7.93 3.85 5.15
N ILE A 172 6.80 3.18 4.91
CA ILE A 172 5.81 2.82 5.92
C ILE A 172 5.69 1.30 5.95
N ASP A 173 5.81 0.72 7.14
CA ASP A 173 5.60 -0.69 7.38
C ASP A 173 4.22 -0.89 8.02
N SER A 174 3.42 -1.77 7.40
CA SER A 174 2.10 -2.14 7.89
C SER A 174 2.02 -3.65 8.15
N PRO A 175 1.65 -4.08 9.36
CA PRO A 175 1.33 -5.49 9.62
C PRO A 175 0.19 -5.95 8.71
N ALA A 176 0.39 -7.08 8.05
CA ALA A 176 -0.55 -7.61 7.07
C ALA A 176 -0.71 -9.13 7.21
N LEU A 177 -1.84 -9.63 6.70
CA LEU A 177 -2.05 -11.05 6.46
C LEU A 177 -2.13 -11.29 4.96
N VAL A 178 -1.35 -12.27 4.47
CA VAL A 178 -1.34 -12.67 3.07
C VAL A 178 -1.56 -14.19 2.98
N ALA A 179 -2.38 -14.60 2.03
CA ALA A 179 -2.60 -16.00 1.71
C ALA A 179 -1.46 -16.50 0.81
N VAL A 180 -0.50 -17.22 1.39
CA VAL A 180 0.59 -17.90 0.67
C VAL A 180 0.30 -19.39 0.68
N ASP A 181 0.25 -20.03 -0.49
CA ASP A 181 -0.08 -21.45 -0.62
C ASP A 181 -1.36 -21.85 0.14
N LYS A 182 -2.37 -20.96 0.12
CA LYS A 182 -3.65 -21.07 0.83
C LYS A 182 -3.57 -21.05 2.36
N ARG A 183 -2.44 -20.63 2.94
CA ARG A 183 -2.28 -20.39 4.37
C ARG A 183 -2.15 -18.91 4.65
N HIS A 184 -2.79 -18.45 5.72
CA HIS A 184 -2.73 -17.05 6.13
C HIS A 184 -1.46 -16.81 6.95
N GLU A 185 -0.52 -16.07 6.36
CA GLU A 185 0.76 -15.73 6.96
C GLU A 185 0.80 -14.26 7.36
N LYS A 186 1.41 -13.99 8.52
CA LYS A 186 1.74 -12.62 8.94
C LYS A 186 2.96 -12.14 8.16
N VAL A 187 2.82 -11.00 7.53
CA VAL A 187 3.88 -10.33 6.77
C VAL A 187 3.88 -8.84 7.11
N VAL A 188 4.91 -8.13 6.66
CA VAL A 188 4.94 -6.66 6.65
C VAL A 188 4.69 -6.20 5.22
N ALA A 189 3.65 -5.40 5.00
CA ALA A 189 3.47 -4.62 3.79
C ALA A 189 4.30 -3.35 3.90
N ARG A 190 5.41 -3.30 3.17
CA ARG A 190 6.29 -2.13 3.12
C ARG A 190 5.90 -1.27 1.94
N HIS A 191 5.42 -0.06 2.23
CA HIS A 191 5.05 0.95 1.25
C HIS A 191 6.16 1.99 1.14
N LEU A 192 6.61 2.26 -0.07
CA LEU A 192 7.44 3.40 -0.40
C LEU A 192 6.59 4.43 -1.13
N ILE A 193 6.54 5.66 -0.64
CA ILE A 193 5.89 6.80 -1.30
C ILE A 193 6.95 7.88 -1.47
N TRP A 194 7.10 8.41 -2.68
CA TRP A 194 8.08 9.46 -2.96
C TRP A 194 7.55 10.50 -3.93
N VAL A 195 8.13 11.69 -3.86
CA VAL A 195 7.84 12.81 -4.74
C VAL A 195 9.07 13.16 -5.58
N GLN A 196 8.81 13.51 -6.83
CA GLN A 196 9.82 14.08 -7.73
C GLN A 196 10.03 15.57 -7.40
N PRO A 197 11.24 16.01 -6.98
CA PRO A 197 11.45 17.39 -6.52
C PRO A 197 11.11 18.46 -7.57
N LYS A 198 11.31 18.16 -8.85
CA LYS A 198 11.09 19.12 -9.93
C LYS A 198 9.64 19.25 -10.36
N SER A 199 8.94 18.13 -10.49
CA SER A 199 7.59 18.08 -11.05
C SER A 199 6.48 17.99 -10.01
N GLY A 200 6.79 17.60 -8.78
CA GLY A 200 5.80 17.34 -7.74
C GLY A 200 5.06 16.01 -7.90
N LEU A 201 5.37 15.23 -8.95
CA LEU A 201 4.72 13.94 -9.19
C LEU A 201 4.99 12.96 -8.05
N VAL A 202 3.92 12.38 -7.50
CA VAL A 202 3.95 11.34 -6.49
C VAL A 202 4.00 9.97 -7.16
N SER A 203 4.82 9.08 -6.61
CA SER A 203 4.89 7.70 -7.04
C SER A 203 4.94 6.80 -5.81
N SER A 204 4.48 5.55 -5.97
CA SER A 204 4.50 4.59 -4.87
C SER A 204 4.82 3.17 -5.33
N ALA A 205 5.34 2.40 -4.38
CA ALA A 205 5.67 1.00 -4.54
C ALA A 205 5.31 0.24 -3.26
N VAL A 206 5.00 -1.05 -3.39
CA VAL A 206 4.71 -1.93 -2.26
C VAL A 206 5.27 -3.32 -2.49
N TRP A 207 5.78 -3.93 -1.43
CA TRP A 207 6.17 -5.34 -1.39
C TRP A 207 5.85 -5.93 -0.02
N PHE A 208 5.82 -7.26 0.06
CA PHE A 208 5.61 -7.97 1.32
C PHE A 208 6.92 -8.57 1.81
N ILE A 209 7.14 -8.47 3.12
CA ILE A 209 8.29 -9.04 3.81
C ILE A 209 7.78 -10.11 4.77
N ARG A 210 8.25 -11.34 4.60
CA ARG A 210 8.11 -12.39 5.59
C ARG A 210 9.23 -12.25 6.61
N GLY A 211 8.86 -12.19 7.88
CA GLY A 211 9.83 -12.15 8.99
C GLY A 211 10.59 -13.46 9.15
N GLY A 212 11.70 -13.43 9.87
CA GLY A 212 12.58 -14.58 10.08
C GLY A 212 14.05 -14.16 10.04
N GLU A 213 14.94 -15.14 10.21
CA GLU A 213 16.39 -14.97 10.03
C GLU A 213 16.90 -15.97 8.99
N PRO A 214 17.09 -15.56 7.72
CA PRO A 214 16.92 -14.20 7.19
C PRO A 214 15.44 -13.85 6.87
N ALA A 215 15.11 -12.56 6.93
CA ALA A 215 13.85 -12.04 6.40
C ALA A 215 13.86 -12.06 4.87
N GLU A 216 12.70 -12.26 4.26
CA GLU A 216 12.59 -12.45 2.80
C GLU A 216 11.44 -11.67 2.18
N VAL A 217 11.62 -11.26 0.92
CA VAL A 217 10.55 -10.65 0.12
C VAL A 217 9.65 -11.77 -0.39
N VAL A 218 8.37 -11.72 -0.06
CA VAL A 218 7.38 -12.70 -0.54
C VAL A 218 7.34 -12.65 -2.06
N ASP A 219 7.41 -13.81 -2.70
CA ASP A 219 7.48 -14.00 -4.16
C ASP A 219 8.65 -13.29 -4.86
N GLY A 220 9.61 -12.73 -4.11
CA GLY A 220 10.79 -12.07 -4.65
C GLY A 220 10.51 -10.87 -5.55
N GLN A 221 9.39 -10.16 -5.34
CA GLN A 221 8.98 -9.03 -6.17
C GLN A 221 8.25 -7.94 -5.37
N GLY A 222 8.21 -6.74 -5.93
CA GLY A 222 7.34 -5.65 -5.52
C GLY A 222 6.50 -5.14 -6.68
N MET A 223 5.57 -4.23 -6.38
CA MET A 223 4.69 -3.61 -7.37
C MET A 223 4.82 -2.09 -7.31
N PHE A 224 5.11 -1.45 -8.44
CA PHE A 224 4.84 -0.03 -8.61
C PHE A 224 3.35 0.18 -8.78
N LEU A 225 2.80 1.12 -8.04
CA LEU A 225 1.38 1.45 -8.13
C LEU A 225 1.19 2.61 -9.13
N PRO A 226 0.11 2.58 -9.93
CA PRO A 226 -0.35 3.74 -10.69
C PRO A 226 -0.50 5.01 -9.85
N GLU A 227 -0.51 6.15 -10.52
CA GLU A 227 -1.01 7.39 -9.92
C GLU A 227 -2.52 7.27 -9.67
N ASN A 228 -3.03 7.88 -8.59
CA ASN A 228 -4.45 7.80 -8.21
C ASN A 228 -4.98 6.36 -8.21
N PHE A 229 -4.18 5.43 -7.67
CA PHE A 229 -4.45 4.01 -7.81
C PHE A 229 -5.68 3.57 -7.04
N ARG A 230 -6.64 3.00 -7.75
CA ARG A 230 -7.86 2.41 -7.22
C ARG A 230 -7.85 0.94 -7.56
N GLU A 231 -7.99 0.10 -6.55
CA GLU A 231 -8.00 -1.34 -6.72
C GLU A 231 -9.14 -2.02 -5.99
N THR A 232 -9.41 -3.25 -6.43
CA THR A 232 -10.14 -4.23 -5.66
C THR A 232 -9.15 -5.16 -4.99
N ARG A 233 -9.09 -5.10 -3.65
CA ARG A 233 -8.22 -5.93 -2.84
C ARG A 233 -8.91 -7.27 -2.56
N HIS A 234 -8.52 -8.29 -3.30
CA HIS A 234 -9.07 -9.63 -3.14
C HIS A 234 -8.59 -10.29 -1.83
N LEU A 235 -9.55 -10.78 -1.05
CA LEU A 235 -9.34 -11.47 0.20
C LEU A 235 -9.60 -12.98 0.06
N HIS A 236 -8.80 -13.77 0.75
CA HIS A 236 -8.99 -15.19 0.96
C HIS A 236 -9.58 -15.41 2.35
N VAL A 237 -10.58 -16.28 2.47
CA VAL A 237 -11.21 -16.65 3.74
C VAL A 237 -10.86 -18.08 4.15
N ASP A 238 -10.54 -18.24 5.43
CA ASP A 238 -10.28 -19.53 6.08
C ASP A 238 -11.36 -19.77 7.14
N VAL A 239 -12.28 -20.71 6.88
CA VAL A 239 -13.38 -21.00 7.82
C VAL A 239 -12.88 -21.70 9.08
N GLY A 240 -11.70 -22.32 9.04
CA GLY A 240 -11.05 -22.91 10.21
C GLY A 240 -10.68 -21.89 11.29
N GLU A 241 -10.56 -20.62 10.91
CA GLU A 241 -10.27 -19.49 11.82
C GLU A 241 -11.55 -18.87 12.42
N PHE A 242 -12.72 -19.51 12.27
CA PHE A 242 -13.99 -19.06 12.84
C PHE A 242 -14.35 -19.88 14.09
N PHE A 243 -14.83 -19.19 15.13
CA PHE A 243 -15.37 -19.82 16.33
C PHE A 243 -16.82 -19.40 16.54
N LEU A 244 -17.75 -20.36 16.52
CA LEU A 244 -19.21 -20.11 16.59
C LEU A 244 -19.71 -19.10 15.52
N GLY A 245 -19.11 -19.12 14.33
CA GLY A 245 -19.44 -18.21 13.24
C GLY A 245 -18.82 -16.81 13.34
N ILE A 246 -18.02 -16.55 14.38
CA ILE A 246 -17.31 -15.28 14.58
C ILE A 246 -15.89 -15.43 14.01
N PRO A 247 -15.45 -14.52 13.11
CA PRO A 247 -14.12 -14.59 12.53
C PRO A 247 -13.04 -14.27 13.57
N GLY A 248 -12.00 -15.09 13.62
CA GLY A 248 -10.77 -14.81 14.35
C GLY A 248 -9.84 -13.84 13.58
N PRO A 249 -8.71 -13.44 14.19
CA PRO A 249 -7.78 -12.46 13.58
C PRO A 249 -7.17 -12.90 12.26
N LYS A 250 -7.16 -14.20 11.96
CA LYS A 250 -6.66 -14.77 10.71
C LYS A 250 -7.77 -15.25 9.79
N ALA A 251 -9.03 -14.90 10.01
CA ALA A 251 -10.11 -15.34 9.13
C ALA A 251 -9.96 -14.86 7.69
N PHE A 252 -9.38 -13.67 7.50
CA PHE A 252 -9.21 -13.04 6.18
C PHE A 252 -7.74 -12.67 5.94
N ALA A 253 -7.27 -12.89 4.71
CA ALA A 253 -5.94 -12.50 4.27
C ALA A 253 -5.96 -11.98 2.83
N MET A 254 -5.05 -11.08 2.48
CA MET A 254 -4.88 -10.62 1.10
C MET A 254 -4.38 -11.76 0.21
N GLN A 255 -4.90 -11.89 -1.01
CA GLN A 255 -4.46 -12.93 -1.94
C GLN A 255 -3.08 -12.68 -2.58
N GLY A 256 -2.51 -11.50 -2.37
CA GLY A 256 -1.22 -11.13 -2.94
C GLY A 256 -1.03 -9.62 -3.01
N LEU A 257 0.03 -9.22 -3.71
CA LEU A 257 0.31 -7.82 -4.00
C LEU A 257 -0.79 -7.22 -4.87
N PRO A 258 -1.06 -5.91 -4.75
CA PRO A 258 -2.00 -5.23 -5.63
C PRO A 258 -1.59 -5.34 -7.09
N ARG A 259 -2.55 -5.15 -7.99
CA ARG A 259 -2.29 -5.15 -9.44
C ARG A 259 -1.57 -3.89 -9.87
N GLY A 260 -0.24 -3.92 -9.82
CA GLY A 260 0.65 -2.87 -10.30
C GLY A 260 1.60 -3.34 -11.39
N LYS A 261 2.64 -2.54 -11.64
CA LYS A 261 3.76 -2.91 -12.53
C LYS A 261 4.83 -3.64 -11.69
N PRO A 262 5.11 -4.93 -11.94
CA PRO A 262 6.03 -5.68 -11.11
C PRO A 262 7.48 -5.25 -11.32
N PHE A 263 8.25 -5.30 -10.24
CA PHE A 263 9.71 -5.21 -10.27
C PHE A 263 10.32 -6.32 -9.42
N PRO A 264 11.42 -6.95 -9.89
CA PRO A 264 12.05 -8.01 -9.12
C PRO A 264 12.71 -7.45 -7.86
N LEU A 265 12.63 -8.19 -6.76
CA LEU A 265 13.37 -7.95 -5.52
C LEU A 265 14.15 -9.21 -5.19
N ALA A 266 15.06 -9.58 -6.09
CA ALA A 266 16.02 -10.65 -5.88
C ALA A 266 17.29 -10.10 -5.20
N ALA A 267 18.17 -10.99 -4.75
CA ALA A 267 19.49 -10.60 -4.29
C ALA A 267 20.24 -9.83 -5.40
N PRO A 268 20.95 -8.72 -5.09
CA PRO A 268 21.23 -8.19 -3.74
C PRO A 268 20.15 -7.25 -3.17
N HIS A 269 19.18 -6.79 -3.97
CA HIS A 269 18.20 -5.77 -3.58
C HIS A 269 17.21 -6.26 -2.51
N ALA A 270 16.95 -7.56 -2.42
CA ALA A 270 16.14 -8.17 -1.38
C ALA A 270 16.62 -7.84 0.04
N ALA A 271 17.94 -7.78 0.27
CA ALA A 271 18.50 -7.50 1.59
C ALA A 271 18.15 -6.07 2.05
N ALA A 272 18.34 -5.08 1.18
CA ALA A 272 17.96 -3.69 1.44
C ALA A 272 16.43 -3.54 1.58
N ALA A 273 15.66 -4.24 0.75
CA ALA A 273 14.20 -4.22 0.81
C ALA A 273 13.63 -4.79 2.14
N CYS A 274 14.32 -5.76 2.75
CA CYS A 274 13.96 -6.37 4.03
C CYS A 274 14.57 -5.68 5.26
N ALA A 275 15.52 -4.76 5.09
CA ALA A 275 16.29 -4.17 6.19
C ALA A 275 15.39 -3.57 7.27
N THR A 276 15.62 -3.96 8.52
CA THR A 276 14.90 -3.48 9.70
C THR A 276 15.89 -3.43 10.87
N PRO A 277 16.35 -2.23 11.31
CA PRO A 277 15.98 -0.91 10.81
C PRO A 277 16.44 -0.66 9.37
N LEU A 278 15.69 0.15 8.61
CA LEU A 278 16.06 0.57 7.26
C LEU A 278 17.02 1.77 7.35
N THR A 279 18.27 1.60 6.94
CA THR A 279 19.24 2.71 6.95
C THR A 279 19.14 3.58 5.69
N ILE A 280 19.75 4.76 5.72
CA ILE A 280 19.86 5.63 4.53
C ILE A 280 20.63 4.95 3.41
N ASP A 281 21.64 4.13 3.73
CA ASP A 281 22.44 3.42 2.73
C ASP A 281 21.63 2.30 2.07
N ASP A 282 20.86 1.54 2.85
CA ASP A 282 19.91 0.55 2.33
C ASP A 282 18.90 1.22 1.39
N PHE A 283 18.33 2.35 1.82
CA PHE A 283 17.38 3.10 1.02
C PHE A 283 18.01 3.65 -0.26
N ARG A 284 19.24 4.18 -0.20
CA ARG A 284 19.95 4.67 -1.40
C ARG A 284 20.15 3.55 -2.42
N ALA A 285 20.58 2.37 -1.96
CA ALA A 285 20.74 1.20 -2.82
C ALA A 285 19.41 0.76 -3.44
N LEU A 286 18.33 0.74 -2.65
CA LEU A 286 16.99 0.41 -3.13
C LEU A 286 16.47 1.45 -4.13
N ALA A 287 16.59 2.74 -3.83
CA ALA A 287 16.12 3.82 -4.69
C ALA A 287 16.85 3.85 -6.04
N GLN A 288 18.17 3.63 -6.06
CA GLN A 288 18.95 3.48 -7.29
C GLN A 288 18.42 2.31 -8.13
N TYR A 289 18.19 1.16 -7.52
CA TYR A 289 17.64 -0.01 -8.19
C TYR A 289 16.24 0.23 -8.76
N LEU A 290 15.32 0.73 -7.93
CA LEU A 290 13.95 1.05 -8.36
C LEU A 290 13.96 2.07 -9.51
N SER A 291 14.97 2.95 -9.54
CA SER A 291 15.14 3.87 -10.65
C SER A 291 15.39 3.18 -11.95
N GLU A 292 16.30 2.22 -11.97
CA GLU A 292 16.66 1.49 -13.17
C GLU A 292 15.53 0.58 -13.61
N ALA A 293 14.88 -0.11 -12.67
CA ALA A 293 13.71 -0.95 -12.93
C ALA A 293 12.56 -0.16 -13.58
N ALA A 294 12.38 1.10 -13.17
CA ALA A 294 11.41 2.02 -13.76
C ALA A 294 11.74 2.46 -15.21
N ARG A 295 13.01 2.39 -15.64
CA ARG A 295 13.43 2.80 -17.01
C ARG A 295 13.42 1.66 -18.04
N HIS A 296 13.68 0.43 -17.60
CA HIS A 296 13.88 -0.72 -18.50
C HIS A 296 12.58 -1.41 -18.94
N GLN A 297 11.44 -0.77 -18.74
CA GLN A 297 10.11 -1.31 -19.02
C GLN A 297 9.20 -0.23 -19.58
#